data_AF-A0AAD1H1M8-F1
#
_entry.id   AF-A0AAD1H1M8-F1
#
_cell.length_a   1.000
_cell.length_b   1.000
_cell.length_c   1.000
_cell.angle_alpha   90.00
_cell.angle_beta   90.00
_cell.angle_gamma   90.00
#
_symmetry.space_group_name_H-M   'P 1'
#
loop_
_entity.id
_entity.type
_entity.pdbx_description
1 polymer ?
#
loop_
_entity_poly.entity_id
_entity_poly.type
_entity_poly.pdbx_seq_one_letter_code
_entity_poly.pdbx_strand_id
1 'polypeptide(L)'
;MPKPATPDEIAAQLAAAEAEAQRLRDRRAAIEQAERDARDATELRLFKEAYIGQDNYRQRRDEAKKRLDELAAAQHLDLAELLAAFDEFQRLDAQAGAAAAHASRLNQIDPLPPRANGAPRTRPTRVQRLYRDLTFSAWLDQVLTARAQRAHDHHLAELQAATHTAIDAAAAEARDKAAAGQPLNHDAPPSITELHRRAVEQIDPATFDEDNVRASGLQQARLNAEQAALKQLVAEGN
;
A
#
# COMPACT_ATOMS: atom_id res chain seq x y z
N MET A 1 78.06 30.53 48.24
CA MET A 1 77.97 29.36 47.35
C MET A 1 77.00 28.37 47.99
N PRO A 2 75.83 28.09 47.40
CA PRO A 2 74.96 27.04 47.93
C PRO A 2 75.73 25.70 47.88
N LYS A 3 75.62 24.92 48.95
CA LYS A 3 76.29 23.61 49.09
C LYS A 3 75.82 22.70 47.95
N PRO A 4 76.72 22.00 47.22
CA PRO A 4 76.32 21.06 46.19
C PRO A 4 75.49 19.94 46.82
N ALA A 5 74.38 19.59 46.18
CA ALA A 5 73.49 18.53 46.65
C ALA A 5 74.27 17.22 46.77
N THR A 6 74.07 16.51 47.87
CA THR A 6 74.71 15.20 48.06
C THR A 6 74.08 14.16 47.13
N PRO A 7 74.79 13.06 46.81
CA PRO A 7 74.21 11.95 46.03
C PRO A 7 72.89 11.43 46.60
N ASP A 8 72.75 11.40 47.93
CA ASP A 8 71.52 10.98 48.62
C ASP A 8 70.38 11.99 48.43
N GLU A 9 70.67 13.28 48.43
CA GLU A 9 69.68 14.34 48.15
C GLU A 9 69.21 14.29 46.68
N ILE A 10 70.09 13.94 45.75
CA ILE A 10 69.75 13.75 44.33
C ILE A 10 68.87 12.50 44.14
N ALA A 11 69.20 11.39 44.80
CA ALA A 11 68.41 10.16 44.75
C ALA A 11 67.00 10.37 45.35
N ALA A 12 66.90 11.12 46.46
CA ALA A 12 65.61 11.48 47.05
C ALA A 12 64.77 12.38 46.14
N GLN A 13 65.38 13.36 45.45
CA GLN A 13 64.71 14.21 44.48
C GLN A 13 64.23 13.43 43.25
N LEU A 14 65.03 12.47 42.76
CA LEU A 14 64.64 11.59 41.66
C LEU A 14 63.44 10.72 42.05
N ALA A 15 63.48 10.06 43.21
CA ALA A 15 62.37 9.25 43.70
C ALA A 15 61.08 10.07 43.88
N ALA A 16 61.19 11.31 44.38
CA ALA A 16 60.05 12.22 44.49
C ALA A 16 59.48 12.64 43.11
N ALA A 17 60.35 12.93 42.14
CA ALA A 17 59.95 13.26 40.78
C ALA A 17 59.30 12.07 40.06
N GLU A 18 59.82 10.85 40.25
CA GLU A 18 59.23 9.62 39.72
C GLU A 18 57.85 9.33 40.33
N ALA A 19 57.70 9.53 41.65
CA ALA A 19 56.42 9.39 42.32
C ALA A 19 55.38 10.41 41.81
N GLU A 20 55.76 11.67 41.62
CA GLU A 20 54.86 12.69 41.06
C GLU A 20 54.54 12.41 39.59
N ALA A 21 55.51 11.95 38.78
CA ALA A 21 55.27 11.53 37.40
C ALA A 21 54.28 10.36 37.34
N GLN A 22 54.40 9.37 38.24
CA GLN A 22 53.44 8.27 38.33
C GLN A 22 52.05 8.77 38.74
N ARG A 23 51.96 9.65 39.74
CA ARG A 23 50.70 10.28 40.16
C ARG A 23 50.01 11.00 39.00
N LEU A 24 50.76 11.73 38.17
CA LEU A 24 50.24 12.42 37.00
C LEU A 24 49.78 11.44 35.90
N ARG A 25 50.48 10.32 35.70
CA ARG A 25 50.06 9.25 34.77
C ARG A 25 48.76 8.60 35.24
N ASP A 26 48.67 8.23 36.51
CA ASP A 26 47.47 7.61 37.08
C ASP A 26 46.27 8.58 37.03
N ARG A 27 46.50 9.86 37.33
CA ARG A 27 45.48 10.90 37.19
C ARG A 27 45.01 11.05 35.74
N ARG A 28 45.93 11.03 34.77
CA ARG A 28 45.58 11.08 33.35
C ARG A 28 44.76 9.86 32.93
N ALA A 29 45.17 8.65 33.34
CA ALA A 29 44.43 7.43 33.07
C ALA A 29 43.01 7.47 33.68
N ALA A 30 42.88 7.99 34.91
CA ALA A 30 41.59 8.17 35.56
C ALA A 30 40.68 9.15 34.80
N ILE A 31 41.24 10.26 34.28
CA ILE A 31 40.50 11.21 33.44
C ILE A 31 40.05 10.56 32.14
N GLU A 32 40.95 9.85 31.44
CA GLU A 32 40.62 9.17 30.18
C GLU A 32 39.58 8.07 30.37
N GLN A 33 39.58 7.38 31.51
CA GLN A 33 38.55 6.41 31.85
C GLN A 33 37.21 7.07 32.15
N ALA A 34 37.19 8.12 32.99
CA ALA A 34 35.98 8.85 33.32
C ALA A 34 35.32 9.48 32.07
N GLU A 35 36.12 9.98 31.13
CA GLU A 35 35.62 10.49 29.86
C GLU A 35 34.98 9.39 29.01
N ARG A 36 35.60 8.21 28.92
CA ARG A 36 35.04 7.05 28.20
C ARG A 36 33.72 6.62 28.83
N ASP A 37 33.69 6.43 30.15
CA ASP A 37 32.48 6.01 30.86
C ASP A 37 31.33 7.01 30.66
N ALA A 38 31.62 8.32 30.71
CA ALA A 38 30.62 9.36 30.48
C ALA A 38 30.10 9.38 29.03
N ARG A 39 30.99 9.16 28.05
CA ARG A 39 30.61 9.06 26.63
C ARG A 39 29.72 7.85 26.38
N ASP A 40 30.11 6.67 26.87
CA ASP A 40 29.38 5.42 26.68
C ASP A 40 28.00 5.50 27.35
N ALA A 41 27.92 6.01 28.58
CA ALA A 41 26.65 6.20 29.29
C ALA A 41 25.73 7.20 28.56
N THR A 42 26.29 8.29 28.03
CA THR A 42 25.52 9.29 27.28
C THR A 42 25.03 8.73 25.94
N GLU A 43 25.88 8.03 25.20
CA GLU A 43 25.53 7.37 23.94
C GLU A 43 24.39 6.38 24.18
N LEU A 44 24.53 5.48 25.17
CA LEU A 44 23.50 4.51 25.54
C LEU A 44 22.15 5.18 25.85
N ARG A 45 22.15 6.25 26.64
CA ARG A 45 20.95 6.99 27.00
C ARG A 45 20.25 7.57 25.77
N LEU A 46 20.99 8.28 24.91
CA LEU A 46 20.43 8.91 23.71
C LEU A 46 19.84 7.89 22.73
N PHE A 47 20.51 6.75 22.52
CA PHE A 47 19.99 5.71 21.62
C PHE A 47 18.78 4.95 22.22
N LYS A 48 18.72 4.79 23.55
CA LYS A 48 17.50 4.28 24.23
C LYS A 48 16.33 5.24 24.07
N GLU A 49 16.53 6.53 24.29
CA GLU A 49 15.52 7.57 24.08
C GLU A 49 15.06 7.60 22.62
N ALA A 50 15.99 7.55 21.66
CA ALA A 50 15.67 7.50 20.23
C ALA A 50 14.84 6.26 19.86
N TYR A 51 15.16 5.08 20.41
CA TYR A 51 14.40 3.84 20.17
C TYR A 51 12.97 3.93 20.73
N ILE A 52 12.79 4.51 21.92
CA ILE A 52 11.47 4.70 22.53
C ILE A 52 10.66 5.74 21.74
N GLY A 53 11.28 6.86 21.34
CA GLY A 53 10.63 7.97 20.63
C GLY A 53 10.22 7.69 19.18
N GLN A 54 10.51 6.51 18.63
CA GLN A 54 10.17 6.14 17.25
C GLN A 54 8.67 6.18 16.96
N ASP A 55 7.82 5.94 17.96
CA ASP A 55 6.37 5.89 17.79
C ASP A 55 5.79 7.24 17.32
N ASN A 56 6.43 8.36 17.68
CA ASN A 56 6.04 9.70 17.22
C ASN A 56 6.23 9.87 15.69
N TYR A 57 7.33 9.36 15.14
CA TYR A 57 7.57 9.41 13.69
C TYR A 57 6.52 8.61 12.91
N ARG A 58 6.13 7.44 13.45
CA ARG A 58 5.05 6.63 12.88
C ARG A 58 3.73 7.40 12.87
N GLN A 59 3.34 7.96 14.03
CA GLN A 59 2.09 8.72 14.17
C GLN A 59 2.00 9.87 13.17
N ARG A 60 3.06 10.69 13.06
CA ARG A 60 3.09 11.83 12.13
C ARG A 60 2.95 11.42 10.67
N ARG A 61 3.61 10.33 10.26
CA ARG A 61 3.47 9.79 8.90
C ARG A 61 2.04 9.31 8.66
N ASP A 62 1.47 8.57 9.61
CA ASP A 62 0.12 7.99 9.47
C ASP A 62 -0.96 9.10 9.43
N GLU A 63 -0.80 10.15 10.21
CA GLU A 63 -1.63 11.36 10.15
C GLU A 63 -1.52 12.07 8.81
N ALA A 64 -0.32 12.24 8.27
CA ALA A 64 -0.12 12.82 6.95
C ALA A 64 -0.74 11.97 5.83
N LYS A 65 -0.65 10.64 5.94
CA LYS A 65 -1.31 9.72 5.01
C LYS A 65 -2.83 9.84 5.09
N LYS A 66 -3.39 9.94 6.30
CA LYS A 66 -4.82 10.14 6.52
C LYS A 66 -5.29 11.46 5.87
N ARG A 67 -4.56 12.55 6.08
CA ARG A 67 -4.86 13.84 5.45
C ARG A 67 -4.83 13.76 3.92
N LEU A 68 -3.82 13.09 3.35
CA LEU A 68 -3.73 12.86 1.92
C LEU A 68 -4.94 12.08 1.38
N ASP A 69 -5.38 11.04 2.10
CA ASP A 69 -6.55 10.23 1.74
C ASP A 69 -7.86 11.01 1.84
N GLU A 70 -8.00 11.88 2.84
CA GLU A 70 -9.15 12.78 2.99
C GLU A 70 -9.28 13.73 1.80
N LEU A 71 -8.16 14.34 1.37
CA LEU A 71 -8.13 15.19 0.18
C LEU A 71 -8.45 14.39 -1.10
N ALA A 72 -7.94 13.17 -1.23
CA ALA A 72 -8.23 12.30 -2.37
C ALA A 72 -9.70 11.84 -2.43
N ALA A 73 -10.37 11.78 -1.27
CA ALA A 73 -11.79 11.45 -1.14
C ALA A 73 -12.72 12.65 -1.40
N ALA A 74 -12.21 13.88 -1.43
CA ALA A 74 -13.00 15.09 -1.64
C ALA A 74 -13.77 15.06 -2.97
N GLN A 75 -14.88 15.80 -3.05
CA GLN A 75 -15.70 15.86 -4.27
C GLN A 75 -14.90 16.41 -5.46
N HIS A 76 -14.11 17.45 -5.22
CA HIS A 76 -13.22 18.06 -6.20
C HIS A 76 -11.76 17.81 -5.81
N LEU A 77 -10.94 17.46 -6.79
CA LEU A 77 -9.51 17.24 -6.60
C LEU A 77 -8.76 18.55 -6.80
N ASP A 78 -8.22 19.11 -5.72
CA ASP A 78 -7.23 20.18 -5.80
C ASP A 78 -5.85 19.55 -5.99
N LEU A 79 -5.32 19.61 -7.22
CA LEU A 79 -4.05 18.99 -7.54
C LEU A 79 -2.87 19.61 -6.77
N ALA A 80 -2.93 20.91 -6.48
CA ALA A 80 -1.85 21.59 -5.77
C ALA A 80 -1.84 21.17 -4.29
N GLU A 81 -3.01 21.08 -3.65
CA GLU A 81 -3.12 20.64 -2.26
C GLU A 81 -2.74 19.16 -2.10
N LEU A 82 -3.16 18.30 -3.05
CA LEU A 82 -2.79 16.89 -3.07
C LEU A 82 -1.27 16.71 -3.23
N LEU A 83 -0.63 17.48 -4.11
CA LEU A 83 0.81 17.41 -4.31
C LEU A 83 1.57 17.83 -3.04
N ALA A 84 1.14 18.91 -2.38
CA ALA A 84 1.75 19.37 -1.14
C ALA A 84 1.59 18.35 0.00
N ALA A 85 0.39 17.76 0.15
CA ALA A 85 0.14 16.73 1.14
C ALA A 85 0.94 15.43 0.86
N PHE A 86 1.10 15.06 -0.41
CA PHE A 86 1.90 13.91 -0.81
C PHE A 86 3.38 14.10 -0.51
N ASP A 87 3.94 15.29 -0.80
CA ASP A 87 5.32 15.63 -0.45
C ASP A 87 5.55 15.57 1.07
N GLU A 88 4.64 16.17 1.85
CA GLU A 88 4.70 16.11 3.31
C GLU A 88 4.71 14.66 3.82
N PHE A 89 3.80 13.84 3.31
CA PHE A 89 3.74 12.41 3.63
C PHE A 89 5.04 11.67 3.29
N GLN A 90 5.60 11.87 2.09
CA GLN A 90 6.86 11.25 1.68
C GLN A 90 8.04 11.68 2.55
N ARG A 91 8.11 12.97 2.91
CA ARG A 91 9.13 13.50 3.80
C ARG A 91 9.03 12.88 5.19
N LEU A 92 7.82 12.72 5.72
CA LEU A 92 7.59 12.09 7.03
C LEU A 92 7.87 10.58 7.02
N ASP A 93 7.54 9.87 5.94
CA ASP A 93 7.91 8.46 5.77
C ASP A 93 9.44 8.27 5.69
N ALA A 94 10.15 9.20 5.02
CA ALA A 94 11.60 9.21 5.00
C ALA A 94 12.20 9.48 6.39
N GLN A 95 11.64 10.42 7.16
CA GLN A 95 12.06 10.67 8.55
C GLN A 95 11.84 9.45 9.45
N ALA A 96 10.72 8.74 9.28
CA ALA A 96 10.44 7.46 9.94
C ALA A 96 11.53 6.42 9.63
N GLY A 97 11.91 6.27 8.36
CA GLY A 97 13.04 5.40 7.97
C GLY A 97 14.38 5.81 8.57
N ALA A 98 14.69 7.11 8.60
CA ALA A 98 15.91 7.62 9.19
C ALA A 98 15.97 7.38 10.71
N ALA A 99 14.85 7.60 11.42
CA ALA A 99 14.73 7.31 12.85
C ALA A 99 14.92 5.81 13.14
N ALA A 100 14.41 4.94 12.27
CA ALA A 100 14.63 3.49 12.32
C ALA A 100 16.12 3.14 12.23
N ALA A 101 16.79 3.66 11.20
CA ALA A 101 18.21 3.43 10.96
C ALA A 101 19.07 3.96 12.12
N HIS A 102 18.77 5.15 12.62
CA HIS A 102 19.48 5.74 13.76
C HIS A 102 19.37 4.86 15.01
N ALA A 103 18.15 4.49 15.43
CA ALA A 103 18.00 3.69 16.64
C ALA A 103 18.49 2.23 16.51
N SER A 104 18.68 1.72 15.29
CA SER A 104 19.21 0.36 15.06
C SER A 104 20.61 0.16 15.66
N ARG A 105 21.38 1.26 15.79
CA ARG A 105 22.70 1.26 16.42
C ARG A 105 22.67 0.83 17.89
N LEU A 106 21.52 0.94 18.55
CA LEU A 106 21.33 0.43 19.91
C LEU A 106 21.59 -1.08 20.02
N ASN A 107 21.39 -1.86 18.95
CA ASN A 107 21.71 -3.29 18.97
C ASN A 107 23.23 -3.58 19.02
N GLN A 108 24.07 -2.60 18.68
CA GLN A 108 25.54 -2.71 18.78
C GLN A 108 26.03 -2.16 20.13
N ILE A 109 25.46 -1.04 20.58
CA ILE A 109 25.84 -0.36 21.83
C ILE A 109 25.34 -1.14 23.07
N ASP A 110 24.14 -1.71 22.98
CA ASP A 110 23.46 -2.45 24.06
C ASP A 110 22.87 -3.75 23.49
N PRO A 111 23.70 -4.74 23.13
CA PRO A 111 23.21 -5.97 22.52
C PRO A 111 22.27 -6.71 23.46
N LEU A 112 21.17 -7.25 22.92
CA LEU A 112 20.31 -8.12 23.71
C LEU A 112 21.05 -9.42 24.05
N PRO A 113 20.78 -10.04 25.21
CA PRO A 113 21.34 -11.35 25.54
C PRO A 113 21.03 -12.35 24.43
N PRO A 114 21.98 -13.22 24.05
CA PRO A 114 21.74 -14.23 23.03
C PRO A 114 20.62 -15.18 23.46
N ARG A 115 20.01 -15.86 22.49
CA ARG A 115 19.08 -16.95 22.79
C ARG A 115 19.81 -18.09 23.50
N ALA A 116 19.06 -19.00 24.13
CA ALA A 116 19.61 -20.18 24.77
C ALA A 116 20.48 -21.06 23.84
N ASN A 117 20.22 -21.01 22.52
CA ASN A 117 21.00 -21.71 21.49
C ASN A 117 22.16 -20.86 20.90
N GLY A 118 22.50 -19.73 21.52
CA GLY A 118 23.59 -18.85 21.08
C GLY A 118 23.23 -17.92 19.91
N ALA A 119 22.03 -18.00 19.35
CA ALA A 119 21.66 -17.13 18.23
C ALA A 119 21.49 -15.66 18.67
N PRO A 120 22.00 -14.69 17.89
CA PRO A 120 21.84 -13.26 18.18
C PRO A 120 20.37 -12.84 18.27
N ARG A 121 20.06 -11.88 19.14
CA ARG A 121 18.76 -11.22 19.23
C ARG A 121 18.90 -9.76 18.84
N THR A 122 17.94 -9.27 18.06
CA THR A 122 17.79 -7.86 17.74
C THR A 122 16.49 -7.33 18.32
N ARG A 123 16.48 -6.04 18.65
CA ARG A 123 15.24 -5.34 19.00
C ARG A 123 14.32 -5.29 17.79
N PRO A 124 12.99 -5.41 17.99
CA PRO A 124 12.03 -5.29 16.89
C PRO A 124 12.06 -3.87 16.30
N THR A 125 11.90 -3.80 14.98
CA THR A 125 11.73 -2.54 14.25
C THR A 125 10.37 -1.94 14.59
N ARG A 126 10.32 -0.75 15.19
CA ARG A 126 9.05 -0.07 15.56
C ARG A 126 8.48 0.78 14.44
N VAL A 127 9.36 1.37 13.64
CA VAL A 127 9.02 2.23 12.50
C VAL A 127 9.96 1.92 11.35
N GLN A 128 9.50 2.10 10.13
CA GLN A 128 10.30 1.95 8.91
C GLN A 128 9.74 2.86 7.82
N ARG A 129 10.55 3.10 6.78
CA ARG A 129 10.07 3.72 5.55
C ARG A 129 9.25 2.69 4.78
N LEU A 130 8.01 3.01 4.42
CA LEU A 130 7.09 2.09 3.76
C LEU A 130 6.86 2.41 2.28
N TYR A 131 6.94 3.68 1.89
CA TYR A 131 6.44 4.17 0.61
C TYR A 131 7.56 4.75 -0.26
N ARG A 132 8.76 4.18 -0.14
CA ARG A 132 9.97 4.65 -0.84
C ARG A 132 9.76 4.77 -2.35
N ASP A 133 9.09 3.79 -2.94
CA ASP A 133 8.96 3.66 -4.40
C ASP A 133 7.60 4.17 -4.91
N LEU A 134 6.74 4.68 -4.02
CA LEU A 134 5.46 5.26 -4.40
C LEU A 134 5.68 6.65 -4.97
N THR A 135 5.39 6.83 -6.26
CA THR A 135 5.40 8.14 -6.91
C THR A 135 4.03 8.81 -6.84
N PHE A 136 4.01 10.14 -7.00
CA PHE A 136 2.76 10.90 -7.02
C PHE A 136 1.85 10.46 -8.17
N SER A 137 2.40 10.21 -9.37
CA SER A 137 1.62 9.77 -10.53
C SER A 137 0.97 8.40 -10.30
N ALA A 138 1.74 7.41 -9.83
CA ALA A 138 1.24 6.08 -9.56
C ALA A 138 0.13 6.10 -8.48
N TRP A 139 0.30 6.91 -7.45
CA TRP A 139 -0.72 7.11 -6.43
C TRP A 139 -1.97 7.82 -6.99
N LEU A 140 -1.80 8.87 -7.80
CA LEU A 140 -2.92 9.61 -8.39
C LEU A 140 -3.74 8.75 -9.35
N ASP A 141 -3.09 7.91 -10.17
CA ASP A 141 -3.77 6.96 -11.06
C ASP A 141 -4.65 5.97 -10.28
N GLN A 142 -4.17 5.49 -9.13
CA GLN A 142 -4.95 4.63 -8.24
C GLN A 142 -6.16 5.37 -7.67
N VAL A 143 -5.99 6.63 -7.24
CA VAL A 143 -7.10 7.47 -6.74
C VAL A 143 -8.16 7.66 -7.82
N LEU A 144 -7.77 8.03 -9.04
CA LEU A 144 -8.70 8.25 -10.15
C LEU A 144 -9.43 6.96 -10.54
N THR A 145 -8.72 5.84 -10.61
CA THR A 145 -9.30 4.52 -10.91
C THR A 145 -10.33 4.13 -9.87
N ALA A 146 -10.02 4.27 -8.58
CA ALA A 146 -10.95 3.95 -7.49
C ALA A 146 -12.19 4.86 -7.50
N ARG A 147 -12.04 6.14 -7.87
CA ARG A 147 -13.17 7.06 -8.02
C ARG A 147 -14.08 6.68 -9.18
N ALA A 148 -13.50 6.35 -10.33
CA ALA A 148 -14.25 5.89 -11.49
C ALA A 148 -15.02 4.59 -11.18
N GLN A 149 -14.38 3.63 -10.50
CA GLN A 149 -15.03 2.40 -10.08
C GLN A 149 -16.21 2.66 -9.14
N ARG A 150 -16.06 3.53 -8.14
CA ARG A 150 -17.17 3.90 -7.24
C ARG A 150 -18.33 4.55 -7.97
N ALA A 151 -18.05 5.43 -8.95
CA ALA A 151 -19.08 6.06 -9.76
C ALA A 151 -19.82 5.03 -10.63
N HIS A 152 -19.08 4.10 -11.25
CA HIS A 152 -19.64 2.97 -11.99
C HIS A 152 -20.55 2.12 -11.11
N ASP A 153 -20.07 1.68 -9.94
CA ASP A 153 -20.80 0.78 -9.05
C ASP A 153 -22.06 1.45 -8.49
N HIS A 154 -21.98 2.74 -8.18
CA HIS A 154 -23.14 3.53 -7.77
C HIS A 154 -24.19 3.57 -8.87
N HIS A 155 -23.80 3.91 -10.10
CA HIS A 155 -24.74 3.99 -11.21
C HIS A 155 -25.33 2.62 -11.59
N LEU A 156 -24.53 1.55 -11.54
CA LEU A 156 -25.02 0.19 -11.73
C LEU A 156 -26.09 -0.18 -10.69
N ALA A 157 -25.88 0.17 -9.42
CA ALA A 157 -26.85 -0.05 -8.37
C ALA A 157 -28.14 0.75 -8.60
N GLU A 158 -28.06 2.00 -9.08
CA GLU A 158 -29.24 2.79 -9.46
C GLU A 158 -30.04 2.13 -10.59
N LEU A 159 -29.37 1.68 -11.65
CA LEU A 159 -30.02 1.00 -12.78
C LEU A 159 -30.69 -0.31 -12.35
N GLN A 160 -30.03 -1.09 -11.50
CA GLN A 160 -30.59 -2.33 -10.95
C GLN A 160 -31.79 -2.06 -10.05
N ALA A 161 -31.72 -1.03 -9.19
CA ALA A 161 -32.84 -0.65 -8.32
C ALA A 161 -34.05 -0.15 -9.12
N ALA A 162 -33.83 0.66 -10.16
CA ALA A 162 -34.87 1.12 -11.07
C ALA A 162 -35.53 -0.06 -11.81
N THR A 163 -34.72 -1.00 -12.29
CA THR A 163 -35.20 -2.22 -12.97
C THR A 163 -36.04 -3.08 -12.03
N HIS A 164 -35.57 -3.32 -10.81
CA HIS A 164 -36.31 -4.10 -9.81
C HIS A 164 -37.65 -3.45 -9.47
N THR A 165 -37.67 -2.14 -9.26
CA THR A 165 -38.89 -1.37 -9.01
C THR A 165 -39.90 -1.49 -10.16
N ALA A 166 -39.44 -1.41 -11.41
CA ALA A 166 -40.29 -1.54 -12.58
C ALA A 166 -40.88 -2.96 -12.70
N ILE A 167 -40.09 -4.00 -12.44
CA ILE A 167 -40.54 -5.39 -12.43
C ILE A 167 -41.61 -5.60 -11.35
N ASP A 168 -41.36 -5.11 -10.13
CA ASP A 168 -42.30 -5.27 -9.03
C ASP A 168 -43.62 -4.53 -9.27
N ALA A 169 -43.56 -3.32 -9.85
CA ALA A 169 -44.74 -2.56 -10.26
C ALA A 169 -45.55 -3.30 -11.33
N ALA A 170 -44.89 -3.83 -12.36
CA ALA A 170 -45.54 -4.62 -13.41
C ALA A 170 -46.17 -5.91 -12.85
N ALA A 171 -45.48 -6.59 -11.93
CA ALA A 171 -46.01 -7.77 -11.25
C ALA A 171 -47.22 -7.45 -10.37
N ALA A 172 -47.20 -6.32 -9.66
CA ALA A 172 -48.35 -5.85 -8.88
C ALA A 172 -49.55 -5.53 -9.78
N GLU A 173 -49.35 -4.79 -10.87
CA GLU A 173 -50.40 -4.49 -11.84
C GLU A 173 -51.02 -5.77 -12.44
N ALA A 174 -50.19 -6.75 -12.78
CA ALA A 174 -50.66 -8.04 -13.28
C ALA A 174 -51.50 -8.80 -12.23
N ARG A 175 -51.10 -8.79 -10.96
CA ARG A 175 -51.88 -9.39 -9.87
C ARG A 175 -53.23 -8.70 -9.70
N ASP A 176 -53.28 -7.38 -9.77
CA ASP A 176 -54.51 -6.60 -9.64
C ASP A 176 -55.48 -6.87 -10.81
N LYS A 177 -54.97 -6.91 -12.05
CA LYS A 177 -55.76 -7.28 -13.24
C LYS A 177 -56.33 -8.69 -13.14
N ALA A 178 -55.50 -9.65 -12.72
CA ALA A 178 -55.94 -11.04 -12.51
C ALA A 178 -57.02 -11.14 -11.43
N ALA A 179 -56.85 -10.43 -10.30
CA ALA A 179 -57.85 -10.39 -9.22
C ALA A 179 -59.17 -9.76 -9.68
N ALA A 180 -59.13 -8.80 -10.60
CA ALA A 180 -60.30 -8.18 -11.22
C ALA A 180 -60.94 -9.02 -12.34
N GLY A 181 -60.42 -10.23 -12.63
CA GLY A 181 -60.93 -11.10 -13.70
C GLY A 181 -60.67 -10.59 -15.12
N GLN A 182 -59.75 -9.64 -15.28
CA GLN A 182 -59.36 -9.14 -16.59
C GLN A 182 -58.40 -10.14 -17.28
N PRO A 183 -58.47 -10.30 -18.61
CA PRO A 183 -57.51 -11.12 -19.33
C PRO A 183 -56.10 -10.56 -19.16
N LEU A 184 -55.16 -11.42 -18.76
CA LEU A 184 -53.73 -11.08 -18.73
C LEU A 184 -53.23 -11.07 -20.17
N ASN A 185 -52.75 -9.91 -20.64
CA ASN A 185 -52.09 -9.88 -21.94
C ASN A 185 -50.69 -10.50 -21.79
N HIS A 186 -50.42 -11.58 -22.53
CA HIS A 186 -49.18 -12.35 -22.46
C HIS A 186 -48.23 -12.05 -23.62
N ASP A 187 -48.31 -10.85 -24.20
CA ASP A 187 -47.37 -10.35 -25.22
C ASP A 187 -45.99 -10.09 -24.59
N ALA A 188 -45.34 -11.14 -24.11
CA ALA A 188 -43.96 -11.12 -23.71
C ALA A 188 -43.10 -11.08 -24.99
N PRO A 189 -42.13 -10.16 -25.10
CA PRO A 189 -41.18 -10.20 -26.21
C PRO A 189 -40.44 -11.56 -26.19
N PRO A 190 -40.29 -12.22 -27.35
CA PRO A 190 -39.62 -13.51 -27.42
C PRO A 190 -38.14 -13.35 -27.06
N SER A 191 -37.58 -14.35 -26.37
CA SER A 191 -36.14 -14.34 -26.04
C SER A 191 -35.27 -14.45 -27.29
N ILE A 192 -34.05 -13.90 -27.25
CA ILE A 192 -33.06 -14.09 -28.32
C ILE A 192 -32.81 -15.57 -28.65
N THR A 193 -32.88 -16.45 -27.66
CA THR A 193 -32.75 -17.90 -27.85
C THR A 193 -33.88 -18.46 -28.71
N GLU A 194 -35.11 -17.99 -28.47
CA GLU A 194 -36.27 -18.41 -29.24
C GLU A 194 -36.25 -17.82 -30.65
N LEU A 195 -35.90 -16.54 -30.80
CA LEU A 195 -35.74 -15.89 -32.10
C LEU A 195 -34.62 -16.55 -32.93
N HIS A 196 -33.48 -16.85 -32.30
CA HIS A 196 -32.37 -17.53 -32.95
C HIS A 196 -32.76 -18.94 -33.38
N ARG A 197 -33.42 -19.72 -32.52
CA ARG A 197 -33.93 -21.06 -32.88
C ARG A 197 -34.82 -20.98 -34.13
N ARG A 198 -35.78 -20.05 -34.15
CA ARG A 198 -36.67 -19.83 -35.31
C ARG A 198 -35.88 -19.43 -36.56
N ALA A 199 -34.87 -18.56 -36.43
CA ALA A 199 -34.02 -18.14 -37.54
C ALA A 199 -33.18 -19.30 -38.10
N VAL A 200 -32.62 -20.16 -37.24
CA VAL A 200 -31.86 -21.35 -37.65
C VAL A 200 -32.74 -22.38 -38.34
N GLU A 201 -33.96 -22.60 -37.85
CA GLU A 201 -34.97 -23.46 -38.48
C GLU A 201 -35.34 -22.98 -39.90
N GLN A 202 -35.16 -21.69 -40.20
CA GLN A 202 -35.42 -21.09 -41.51
C GLN A 202 -34.21 -21.08 -42.45
N ILE A 203 -33.02 -21.50 -41.99
CA ILE A 203 -31.83 -21.61 -42.84
C ILE A 203 -32.01 -22.79 -43.79
N ASP A 204 -32.18 -22.50 -45.07
CA ASP A 204 -32.22 -23.51 -46.13
C ASP A 204 -30.80 -23.76 -46.68
N PRO A 205 -30.20 -24.94 -46.46
CA PRO A 205 -28.86 -25.26 -46.97
C PRO A 205 -28.76 -25.23 -48.50
N ALA A 206 -29.87 -25.32 -49.23
CA ALA A 206 -29.90 -25.24 -50.68
C ALA A 206 -29.64 -23.82 -51.21
N THR A 207 -29.71 -22.80 -50.35
CA THR A 207 -29.49 -21.39 -50.71
C THR A 207 -28.05 -20.93 -50.49
N PHE A 208 -27.18 -21.79 -49.98
CA PHE A 208 -25.78 -21.46 -49.77
C PHE A 208 -24.99 -21.39 -51.08
N ASP A 209 -24.11 -20.40 -51.18
CA ASP A 209 -23.21 -20.20 -52.31
C ASP A 209 -22.37 -21.46 -52.56
N GLU A 210 -22.51 -22.05 -53.76
CA GLU A 210 -21.82 -23.28 -54.16
C GLU A 210 -20.30 -23.19 -54.06
N ASP A 211 -19.72 -22.02 -54.38
CA ASP A 211 -18.27 -21.82 -54.32
C ASP A 211 -17.80 -21.79 -52.86
N ASN A 212 -18.62 -21.23 -51.97
CA ASN A 212 -18.34 -21.13 -50.55
C ASN A 212 -18.52 -22.48 -49.83
N VAL A 213 -19.51 -23.28 -50.25
CA VAL A 213 -19.73 -24.66 -49.78
C VAL A 213 -18.61 -25.58 -50.25
N ARG A 214 -18.12 -25.43 -51.49
CA ARG A 214 -16.94 -26.18 -51.99
C ARG A 214 -15.67 -25.85 -51.22
N ALA A 215 -15.45 -24.59 -50.88
CA ALA A 215 -14.23 -24.15 -50.18
C ALA A 215 -14.18 -24.56 -48.70
N SER A 216 -15.33 -24.57 -48.02
CA SER A 216 -15.41 -24.67 -46.55
C SER A 216 -16.09 -25.93 -46.03
N GLY A 217 -16.83 -26.64 -46.90
CA GLY A 217 -17.74 -27.70 -46.52
C GLY A 217 -19.10 -27.17 -46.02
N LEU A 218 -20.16 -27.93 -46.32
CA LEU A 218 -21.56 -27.57 -46.04
C LEU A 218 -21.82 -27.31 -44.54
N GLN A 219 -21.20 -28.11 -43.67
CA GLN A 219 -21.35 -27.98 -42.22
C GLN A 219 -20.78 -26.65 -41.71
N GLN A 220 -19.65 -26.20 -42.26
CA GLN A 220 -19.02 -24.96 -41.86
C GLN A 220 -19.80 -23.73 -42.39
N ALA A 221 -20.32 -23.81 -43.61
CA ALA A 221 -21.21 -22.79 -44.17
C ALA A 221 -22.47 -22.60 -43.32
N ARG A 222 -23.04 -23.71 -42.82
CA ARG A 222 -24.19 -23.69 -41.90
C ARG A 222 -23.86 -23.00 -40.57
N LEU A 223 -22.77 -23.36 -39.91
CA LEU A 223 -22.35 -22.72 -38.66
C LEU A 223 -22.11 -21.21 -38.82
N ASN A 224 -21.54 -20.79 -39.94
CA ASN A 224 -21.34 -19.37 -40.24
C ASN A 224 -22.68 -18.62 -40.41
N ALA A 225 -23.67 -19.24 -41.07
CA ALA A 225 -25.00 -18.67 -41.23
C ALA A 225 -25.76 -18.57 -39.89
N GLU A 226 -25.65 -19.58 -39.03
CA GLU A 226 -26.21 -19.56 -37.67
C GLU A 226 -25.59 -18.42 -36.85
N GLN A 227 -24.26 -18.28 -36.88
CA GLN A 227 -23.57 -17.20 -36.18
C GLN A 227 -23.90 -15.81 -36.74
N ALA A 228 -24.13 -15.68 -38.05
CA ALA A 228 -24.56 -14.43 -38.67
C ALA A 228 -25.98 -14.04 -38.22
N ALA A 229 -26.92 -15.00 -38.19
CA ALA A 229 -28.28 -14.76 -37.69
C ALA A 229 -28.28 -14.33 -36.22
N LEU A 230 -27.45 -14.96 -35.37
CA LEU A 230 -27.32 -14.55 -33.98
C LEU A 230 -26.77 -13.12 -33.86
N LYS A 231 -25.73 -12.77 -34.63
CA LYS A 231 -25.16 -11.40 -34.63
C LYS A 231 -26.19 -10.36 -35.05
N GLN A 232 -27.03 -10.67 -36.03
CA GLN A 232 -28.09 -9.77 -36.48
C GLN A 232 -29.13 -9.55 -35.38
N LEU A 233 -29.60 -10.62 -34.73
CA LEU A 233 -30.55 -10.51 -33.62
C LEU A 233 -30.01 -9.67 -32.47
N VAL A 234 -28.74 -9.85 -32.09
CA VAL A 234 -28.06 -9.03 -31.08
C VAL A 234 -27.98 -7.56 -31.51
N ALA A 235 -27.68 -7.29 -32.79
CA ALA A 235 -27.59 -5.92 -33.32
C ALA A 235 -28.94 -5.20 -33.34
N GLU A 236 -30.05 -5.94 -33.47
CA GLU A 236 -31.42 -5.44 -33.42
C GLU A 236 -31.92 -5.20 -31.98
N GLY A 237 -31.14 -5.59 -30.96
CA GLY A 237 -31.47 -5.37 -29.54
C GLY A 237 -32.40 -6.42 -28.93
N ASN A 238 -32.49 -7.61 -29.53
CA ASN A 238 -33.28 -8.75 -29.04
C ASN A 238 -32.53 -9.61 -28.02
#